data_AF-A0A925DJJ9-F1
#
_entry.id   AF-A0A925DJJ9-F1
#
_cell.length_a   1.000
_cell.length_b   1.000
_cell.length_c   1.000
_cell.angle_alpha   90.00
_cell.angle_beta   90.00
_cell.angle_gamma   90.00
#
_symmetry.space_group_name_H-M   'P 1'
#
loop_
_entity.id
_entity.type
_entity.pdbx_description
1 polymer ?
#
loop_
_entity_poly.entity_id
_entity_poly.type
_entity_poly.pdbx_seq_one_letter_code
_entity_poly.pdbx_strand_id
1 'polypeptide(L)' 'RTLARLFERELGLSFGQWRQQMRLAHAAPLIARGMALSQVAQELGYASQSAFSAMFKKTFGMSPSAFFADRGQE' A
#
# COMPACT_ATOMS: atom_id res chain seq x y z
N ARG A 1 -10.81 24.73 -9.38
CA ARG A 1 -10.06 23.79 -10.25
C ARG A 1 -9.95 22.47 -9.49
N THR A 2 -10.51 21.39 -10.02
CA THR A 2 -10.76 20.14 -9.28
C THR A 2 -9.45 19.38 -9.01
N LEU A 3 -9.19 19.02 -7.76
CA LEU A 3 -7.99 18.30 -7.29
C LEU A 3 -7.61 17.10 -8.20
N ALA A 4 -8.62 16.37 -8.70
CA ALA A 4 -8.44 15.22 -9.59
C ALA A 4 -7.61 15.52 -10.85
N ARG A 5 -7.75 16.72 -11.42
CA ARG A 5 -7.08 17.14 -12.66
C ARG A 5 -5.62 17.56 -12.45
N LEU A 6 -5.24 17.89 -11.22
CA LEU A 6 -3.85 18.13 -10.82
C LEU A 6 -3.11 16.81 -10.63
N PHE A 7 -3.76 15.81 -10.03
CA PHE A 7 -3.18 14.46 -9.86
C PHE A 7 -2.88 13.77 -11.19
N GLU A 8 -3.79 13.82 -12.16
CA GLU A 8 -3.54 13.27 -13.49
C GLU A 8 -2.38 13.97 -14.21
N ARG A 9 -2.29 15.30 -14.09
CA ARG A 9 -1.32 16.09 -14.86
C ARG A 9 0.10 16.04 -14.26
N GLU A 10 0.22 15.99 -12.94
CA GLU A 10 1.52 16.02 -12.25
C GLU A 10 2.05 14.62 -11.96
N LEU A 11 1.17 13.62 -11.78
CA LEU A 11 1.55 12.26 -11.35
C LEU A 11 1.12 11.16 -12.32
N GLY A 12 0.34 11.47 -13.37
CA GLY A 12 -0.14 10.46 -14.33
C GLY A 12 -1.14 9.46 -13.71
N LEU A 13 -1.68 9.75 -12.52
CA LEU A 13 -2.54 8.86 -11.74
C LEU A 13 -3.88 9.54 -11.44
N SER A 14 -4.96 8.76 -11.43
CA SER A 14 -6.25 9.25 -10.95
C SER A 14 -6.20 9.45 -9.42
N PHE A 15 -7.00 10.39 -8.90
CA PHE A 15 -7.09 10.67 -7.46
C PHE A 15 -7.43 9.41 -6.62
N GLY A 16 -8.24 8.50 -7.15
CA GLY A 16 -8.57 7.24 -6.50
C GLY A 16 -7.36 6.30 -6.36
N GLN A 17 -6.53 6.22 -7.40
CA GLN A 17 -5.28 5.46 -7.36
C GLN A 17 -4.27 6.07 -6.39
N TRP A 18 -4.10 7.39 -6.40
CA TRP A 18 -3.23 8.07 -5.44
C TRP A 18 -3.66 7.84 -3.99
N ARG A 19 -4.96 7.98 -3.71
CA ARG A 19 -5.50 7.73 -2.36
C ARG A 19 -5.30 6.27 -1.92
N GLN A 20 -5.38 5.33 -2.86
CA GLN A 20 -5.10 3.92 -2.59
C GLN A 20 -3.62 3.69 -2.31
N GLN A 21 -2.72 4.33 -3.05
CA GLN A 21 -1.28 4.29 -2.77
C GLN A 21 -0.94 4.90 -1.41
N MET A 22 -1.56 6.02 -1.03
CA MET A 22 -1.35 6.62 0.30
C MET A 22 -1.82 5.73 1.44
N ARG A 23 -2.98 5.07 1.31
CA ARG A 23 -3.42 4.06 2.32
C ARG A 23 -2.42 2.92 2.46
N LEU A 24 -1.85 2.45 1.35
CA LEU A 24 -0.86 1.38 1.41
C LEU A 24 0.52 1.89 1.89
N ALA A 25 0.84 3.18 1.69
CA ALA A 25 2.03 3.80 2.25
C ALA A 25 2.00 3.84 3.79
N HIS A 26 0.81 3.89 4.41
CA HIS A 26 0.65 3.71 5.85
C HIS A 26 1.00 2.29 6.33
N ALA A 27 0.99 1.28 5.45
CA ALA A 27 1.41 -0.09 5.80
C ALA A 27 2.93 -0.17 6.03
N ALA A 28 3.72 0.59 5.27
CA ALA A 28 5.17 0.53 5.31
C ALA A 28 5.79 0.79 6.70
N PRO A 29 5.42 1.85 7.45
CA PRO A 29 5.97 2.07 8.79
C PRO A 29 5.50 1.03 9.81
N LEU A 30 4.32 0.43 9.64
CA LEU A 30 3.83 -0.64 10.53
C LEU A 30 4.66 -1.91 10.33
N ILE A 31 4.91 -2.29 9.07
CA ILE A 31 5.72 -3.45 8.72
C ILE A 31 7.18 -3.25 9.13
N ALA A 32 7.72 -2.03 8.95
CA ALA A 32 9.07 -1.69 9.41
C ALA A 32 9.26 -1.79 10.93
N ARG A 33 8.18 -1.65 11.71
CA ARG A 33 8.18 -1.87 13.16
C ARG A 33 8.07 -3.35 13.55
N GLY A 34 8.13 -4.27 12.59
CA GLY A 34 8.01 -5.71 12.80
C GLY A 34 6.57 -6.20 12.94
N MET A 35 5.56 -5.38 12.62
CA MET A 35 4.17 -5.82 12.67
C MET A 35 3.90 -6.88 11.60
N ALA A 36 3.24 -7.97 12.00
CA ALA A 36 2.87 -9.03 11.06
C ALA A 36 1.91 -8.51 9.99
N LEU A 37 2.06 -8.98 8.75
CA LEU A 37 1.21 -8.57 7.62
C LEU A 37 -0.30 -8.79 7.87
N SER A 38 -0.65 -9.77 8.69
CA SER A 38 -2.02 -10.03 9.13
C SER A 38 -2.57 -8.92 10.04
N GLN A 39 -1.76 -8.41 10.98
CA GLN A 39 -2.12 -7.30 11.84
C GLN A 39 -2.21 -5.99 11.05
N VAL A 40 -1.26 -5.77 10.13
CA VAL A 40 -1.28 -4.60 9.23
C VAL A 40 -2.55 -4.60 8.37
N ALA A 41 -2.99 -5.78 7.89
CA ALA A 41 -4.23 -5.90 7.16
C ALA A 41 -5.45 -5.50 8.02
N GLN A 42 -5.50 -5.93 9.28
CA GLN A 42 -6.58 -5.55 10.21
C GLN A 42 -6.56 -4.04 10.50
N GLU A 43 -5.39 -3.46 10.78
CA GLU A 43 -5.23 -2.04 11.07
C GLU A 43 -5.68 -1.15 9.91
N LEU A 44 -5.48 -1.62 8.67
CA LEU A 44 -5.91 -0.94 7.45
C LEU A 44 -7.36 -1.26 7.04
N GLY A 45 -8.08 -2.07 7.83
CA GLY A 45 -9.49 -2.42 7.61
C GLY A 45 -9.73 -3.48 6.53
N TYR A 46 -8.74 -4.31 6.22
CA TYR A 46 -8.91 -5.44 5.31
C TYR A 46 -9.42 -6.68 6.05
N ALA A 47 -10.31 -7.43 5.39
CA ALA A 47 -10.89 -8.66 5.95
C ALA A 47 -9.86 -9.77 6.19
N SER A 48 -8.71 -9.75 5.49
CA SER A 48 -7.64 -10.74 5.65
C SER A 48 -6.30 -10.25 5.11
N GLN A 49 -5.21 -10.89 5.54
CA GLN A 49 -3.86 -10.71 4.99
C GLN A 49 -3.83 -10.93 3.47
N SER A 50 -4.57 -11.92 2.97
CA SER A 50 -4.64 -12.23 1.55
C SER A 50 -5.34 -11.13 0.75
N ALA A 51 -6.41 -10.52 1.30
CA ALA A 51 -7.09 -9.39 0.68
C ALA A 51 -6.18 -8.15 0.60
N PHE A 52 -5.46 -7.86 1.67
CA PHE A 52 -4.41 -6.83 1.67
C PHE A 52 -3.33 -7.14 0.64
N SER A 53 -2.80 -8.37 0.62
CA SER A 53 -1.71 -8.77 -0.27
C SER A 53 -2.11 -8.70 -1.75
N ALA A 54 -3.34 -9.08 -2.08
CA ALA A 54 -3.88 -8.96 -3.43
C ALA A 54 -3.99 -7.49 -3.87
N MET A 55 -4.50 -6.62 -2.99
CA MET A 55 -4.61 -5.19 -3.26
C MET A 55 -3.25 -4.50 -3.35
N PHE A 56 -2.30 -4.89 -2.51
CA PHE A 56 -0.92 -4.39 -2.55
C PHE A 56 -0.25 -4.79 -3.86
N LYS A 57 -0.33 -6.07 -4.26
CA LYS A 57 0.22 -6.56 -5.54
C LYS A 57 -0.41 -5.87 -6.74
N LYS A 58 -1.73 -5.64 -6.72
CA LYS A 58 -2.43 -4.88 -7.78
C LYS A 58 -1.93 -3.44 -7.89
N THR A 59 -1.48 -2.85 -6.78
CA THR A 59 -1.08 -1.44 -6.73
C THR A 59 0.42 -1.23 -7.01
N PHE A 60 1.29 -2.12 -6.51
CA PHE A 60 2.75 -2.01 -6.59
C PHE A 60 3.41 -3.04 -7.52
N GLY A 61 2.62 -3.93 -8.13
CA GLY A 61 3.12 -4.98 -9.03
C GLY A 61 3.73 -6.20 -8.33
N MET A 62 4.05 -6.11 -7.04
CA MET A 62 4.66 -7.18 -6.24
C MET A 62 3.97 -7.38 -4.89
N SER A 63 4.09 -8.56 -4.28
CA SER A 63 3.45 -8.84 -2.99
C SER A 63 4.12 -8.07 -1.85
N PRO A 64 3.41 -7.78 -0.74
CA PRO A 64 4.00 -7.13 0.42
C PRO A 64 5.19 -7.93 0.96
N SER A 65 5.06 -9.27 1.04
CA SER A 65 6.16 -10.12 1.49
C SER A 65 7.42 -9.96 0.63
N ALA A 66 7.30 -9.88 -0.70
CA ALA A 66 8.45 -9.67 -1.58
C ALA A 66 9.04 -8.25 -1.43
N PHE A 67 8.17 -7.24 -1.31
CA PHE A 67 8.58 -5.83 -1.17
C PHE A 67 9.28 -5.54 0.17
N PHE A 68 8.87 -6.22 1.25
CA PHE A 68 9.40 -5.98 2.59
C PHE A 68 10.39 -7.04 3.07
N ALA A 69 10.48 -8.22 2.43
CA ALA A 69 11.52 -9.21 2.73
C ALA A 69 12.93 -8.69 2.44
N ASP A 70 13.07 -7.80 1.45
CA ASP A 70 14.35 -7.17 1.08
C ASP A 70 14.88 -6.22 2.16
N ARG A 71 14.01 -5.70 3.05
CA ARG A 71 14.39 -4.79 4.15
C ARG A 71 14.62 -5.48 5.50
N GLY A 72 14.49 -6.80 5.56
CA GLY A 72 14.68 -7.58 6.79
C GLY A 72 16.13 -8.04 7.05
N GLN A 73 17.08 -7.61 6.22
CA GLN A 73 18.50 -7.95 6.32
C GLN A 73 19.39 -6.70 6.21
N GLU A 74 19.15 -5.67 7.03
CA GLU A 74 20.14 -4.63 7.32
C GLU A 74 20.14 -4.29 8.81
#